data_AF-A0A6L8GI19-F1
#
_entry.id   AF-A0A6L8GI19-F1
#
_cell.length_a   1.000
_cell.length_b   1.000
_cell.length_c   1.000
_cell.angle_alpha   90.00
_cell.angle_beta   90.00
_cell.angle_gamma   90.00
#
_symmetry.space_group_name_H-M   'P 1'
#
loop_
_entity.id
_entity.type
_entity.pdbx_description
1 polymer ?
#
loop_
_entity_poly.entity_id
_entity_poly.type
_entity_poly.pdbx_seq_one_letter_code
_entity_poly.pdbx_strand_id
1 'polypeptide(L)'
;MIVTGKAIHRRTVLRGLGVSLALPLLDGMVPAFAALRKTPANGPRRFGVVYVPNGIAMSHWTPETEGAGFEITRILQPLEGFQDRMLVLSGMYGPPPNGGFHANASTRFLTGLSAMPSEYELQAGISIDQLIARSLGQETQLASLEVALDGRDVSGSCDVGFACAYSNTISWRTPTTPLPME
;
A
#
# COMPACT_ATOMS: atom_id res chain seq x y z
N MET A 1 -24.81 11.28 -37.16
CA MET A 1 -25.02 10.83 -35.76
C MET A 1 -24.83 12.03 -34.84
N ILE A 2 -25.85 12.43 -34.07
CA ILE A 2 -25.77 13.55 -33.12
C ILE A 2 -25.41 12.99 -31.75
N VAL A 3 -24.28 13.40 -31.17
CA VAL A 3 -23.84 13.03 -29.81
C VAL A 3 -24.01 14.26 -28.92
N THR A 4 -24.85 14.16 -27.89
CA THR A 4 -25.24 15.32 -27.05
C THR A 4 -24.31 15.56 -25.87
N GLY A 5 -23.40 14.62 -25.56
CA GLY A 5 -22.43 14.75 -24.45
C GLY A 5 -23.06 14.87 -23.05
N LYS A 6 -24.34 14.54 -22.89
CA LYS A 6 -25.03 14.62 -21.60
C LYS A 6 -24.68 13.43 -20.71
N ALA A 7 -24.56 13.66 -19.40
CA ALA A 7 -24.36 12.63 -18.38
C ALA A 7 -25.27 12.88 -17.17
N ILE A 8 -25.75 11.81 -16.56
CA ILE A 8 -26.56 11.88 -15.34
C ILE A 8 -25.63 11.99 -14.13
N HIS A 9 -25.82 13.02 -13.30
CA HIS A 9 -25.00 13.22 -12.11
C HIS A 9 -25.36 12.21 -11.00
N ARG A 10 -24.36 11.62 -10.32
CA ARG A 10 -24.56 10.61 -9.25
C ARG A 10 -25.50 11.09 -8.15
N ARG A 11 -25.36 12.35 -7.77
CA ARG A 11 -26.21 12.99 -6.75
C ARG A 11 -27.69 13.08 -7.17
N THR A 12 -27.99 13.16 -8.47
CA THR A 12 -29.38 13.18 -8.97
C THR A 12 -30.04 11.82 -8.79
N VAL A 13 -29.31 10.74 -9.08
CA VAL A 13 -29.79 9.36 -8.90
C VAL A 13 -29.97 9.04 -7.40
N LEU A 14 -28.97 9.36 -6.58
CA LEU A 14 -29.02 9.11 -5.14
C LEU A 14 -30.11 9.91 -4.41
N ARG A 15 -30.49 11.09 -4.92
CA ARG A 15 -31.62 11.88 -4.40
C ARG A 15 -32.99 11.29 -4.76
N GLY A 16 -33.09 10.52 -5.84
CA GLY A 16 -34.36 9.96 -6.32
C GLY A 16 -34.70 8.57 -5.77
N LEU A 17 -33.69 7.79 -5.31
CA LEU A 17 -33.87 6.37 -4.97
C LEU A 17 -33.91 6.03 -3.47
N GLY A 18 -33.66 7.00 -2.58
CA GLY A 18 -33.56 6.70 -1.15
C GLY A 18 -32.29 5.92 -0.80
N VAL A 19 -31.69 6.24 0.34
CA VAL A 19 -30.44 5.64 0.86
C VAL A 19 -30.60 4.13 0.94
N SER A 20 -29.76 3.32 0.27
CA SER A 20 -28.89 2.33 0.95
C SER A 20 -28.01 1.42 0.08
N LEU A 21 -27.88 1.64 -1.23
CA LEU A 21 -26.85 0.92 -2.02
C LEU A 21 -25.92 1.94 -2.66
N ALA A 22 -24.62 1.81 -2.39
CA ALA A 22 -23.58 2.53 -3.11
C ALA A 22 -23.65 2.10 -4.57
N LEU A 23 -24.48 2.80 -5.36
CA LEU A 23 -24.72 2.46 -6.75
C LEU A 23 -23.38 2.46 -7.49
N PRO A 24 -23.04 1.37 -8.21
CA PRO A 24 -21.92 1.35 -9.13
C PRO A 24 -22.15 2.44 -10.20
N LEU A 25 -21.06 2.91 -10.80
CA LEU A 25 -21.15 3.88 -11.88
C LEU A 25 -21.94 3.28 -13.05
N LEU A 26 -23.04 3.90 -13.45
CA LEU A 26 -23.86 3.46 -14.58
C LEU A 26 -23.35 4.07 -15.89
N ASP A 27 -23.52 3.38 -17.01
CA ASP A 27 -23.08 3.84 -18.34
C ASP A 27 -23.64 5.22 -18.72
N GLY A 28 -24.87 5.55 -18.28
CA GLY A 28 -25.48 6.87 -18.48
C GLY A 28 -24.85 8.03 -17.70
N MET A 29 -23.87 7.74 -16.84
CA MET A 29 -23.14 8.73 -16.03
C MET A 29 -21.81 9.15 -16.65
N VAL A 30 -21.47 8.55 -17.80
CA VAL A 30 -20.29 8.88 -18.60
C VAL A 30 -20.79 9.42 -19.94
N PRO A 31 -20.41 10.63 -20.36
CA PRO A 31 -20.81 11.13 -21.68
C PRO A 31 -20.28 10.22 -22.80
N ALA A 32 -21.10 9.94 -23.80
CA ALA A 32 -20.69 9.14 -24.95
C ALA A 32 -19.43 9.75 -25.63
N PHE A 33 -18.44 8.91 -25.92
CA PHE A 33 -17.13 9.28 -26.49
C PHE A 33 -16.26 10.20 -25.61
N ALA A 34 -16.57 10.38 -24.33
CA ALA A 34 -15.69 11.12 -23.43
C ALA A 34 -14.40 10.33 -23.15
N ALA A 35 -13.27 11.04 -23.12
CA ALA A 35 -12.02 10.47 -22.64
C ALA A 35 -12.19 10.05 -21.18
N LEU A 36 -12.14 8.74 -20.89
CA LEU A 36 -12.35 8.16 -19.55
C LEU A 36 -11.57 8.89 -18.45
N ARG A 37 -10.35 9.35 -18.74
CA ARG A 37 -9.49 10.15 -17.83
C ARG A 37 -10.15 11.44 -17.29
N LYS A 38 -11.16 11.98 -17.98
CA LYS A 38 -11.88 13.21 -17.60
C LYS A 38 -13.30 12.94 -17.08
N THR A 39 -13.66 11.68 -16.84
CA THR A 39 -15.00 11.31 -16.39
C THR A 39 -14.96 10.71 -14.99
N PRO A 40 -16.10 10.68 -14.28
CA PRO A 40 -16.21 9.98 -12.99
C PRO A 40 -15.88 8.48 -13.07
N ALA A 41 -15.71 7.92 -14.26
CA ALA A 41 -15.24 6.54 -14.48
C ALA A 41 -13.75 6.34 -14.22
N ASN A 42 -12.95 7.41 -14.25
CA ASN A 42 -11.58 7.36 -13.78
C ASN A 42 -11.58 7.49 -12.25
N GLY A 43 -11.84 6.37 -11.58
CA GLY A 43 -11.85 6.29 -10.12
C GLY A 43 -10.49 6.64 -9.50
N PRO A 44 -10.46 6.93 -8.19
CA PRO A 44 -9.22 7.31 -7.50
C PRO A 44 -8.20 6.18 -7.59
N ARG A 45 -6.96 6.56 -7.90
CA ARG A 45 -5.83 5.62 -7.88
C ARG A 45 -5.49 5.28 -6.43
N ARG A 46 -5.29 3.99 -6.16
CA ARG A 46 -4.91 3.49 -4.84
C ARG A 46 -3.56 2.83 -4.93
N PHE A 47 -2.73 3.09 -3.93
CA PHE A 47 -1.51 2.37 -3.68
C PHE A 47 -1.76 1.46 -2.47
N GLY A 48 -1.39 0.19 -2.60
CA GLY A 48 -1.55 -0.81 -1.55
C GLY A 48 -0.23 -1.52 -1.35
N VAL A 49 0.11 -1.78 -0.09
CA VAL A 49 1.31 -2.49 0.31
C VAL A 49 0.92 -3.55 1.31
N VAL A 50 1.44 -4.76 1.12
CA VAL A 50 1.35 -5.83 2.11
C VAL A 50 2.75 -6.15 2.56
N TYR A 51 2.98 -6.08 3.87
CA TYR A 51 4.24 -6.46 4.48
C TYR A 51 4.10 -7.84 5.13
N VAL A 52 5.05 -8.72 4.83
CA VAL A 52 5.17 -10.04 5.43
C VAL A 52 6.49 -10.06 6.20
N PRO A 53 6.47 -9.80 7.52
CA PRO A 53 7.70 -9.74 8.31
C PRO A 53 8.38 -11.11 8.41
N ASN A 54 9.71 -11.10 8.43
CA ASN A 54 10.61 -12.17 8.83
C ASN A 54 10.09 -13.61 8.61
N GLY A 55 10.28 -14.14 7.40
CA GLY A 55 10.17 -15.57 7.14
C GLY A 55 9.29 -15.92 5.94
N ILE A 56 9.84 -15.77 4.74
CA ILE A 56 9.30 -16.40 3.55
C ILE A 56 10.25 -17.54 3.17
N ALA A 57 9.71 -18.72 2.88
CA ALA A 57 10.51 -19.78 2.28
C ALA A 57 10.90 -19.37 0.86
N MET A 58 12.04 -18.69 0.72
CA MET A 58 12.41 -17.99 -0.52
C MET A 58 12.54 -18.91 -1.74
N SER A 59 12.88 -20.19 -1.53
CA SER A 59 12.88 -21.24 -2.57
C SER A 59 11.50 -21.56 -3.14
N HIS A 60 10.43 -21.22 -2.41
CA HIS A 60 9.04 -21.39 -2.83
C HIS A 60 8.35 -20.06 -3.15
N TRP A 61 9.07 -18.94 -3.06
CA TRP A 61 8.62 -17.60 -3.43
C TRP A 61 9.26 -17.13 -4.73
N THR A 62 10.58 -17.27 -4.86
CA THR A 62 11.36 -16.70 -5.95
C THR A 62 11.34 -17.63 -7.16
N PRO A 63 10.84 -17.19 -8.33
CA PRO A 63 10.97 -17.96 -9.55
C PRO A 63 12.44 -18.21 -9.92
N GLU A 64 12.74 -19.36 -10.52
CA GLU A 64 14.11 -19.72 -10.92
C GLU A 64 14.60 -18.97 -12.17
N THR A 65 13.67 -18.49 -13.00
CA THR A 65 13.97 -17.81 -14.26
C THR A 65 13.64 -16.33 -14.18
N GLU A 66 14.44 -15.53 -14.88
CA GLU A 66 14.20 -14.09 -15.08
C GLU A 66 13.35 -13.84 -16.34
N GLY A 67 12.68 -12.69 -16.37
CA GLY A 67 11.87 -12.25 -17.50
C GLY A 67 10.36 -12.47 -17.30
N ALA A 68 9.59 -12.20 -18.35
CA ALA A 68 8.15 -12.40 -18.33
C ALA A 68 7.80 -13.90 -18.48
N GLY A 69 6.68 -14.32 -17.90
CA GLY A 69 6.20 -15.71 -18.02
C GLY A 69 6.98 -16.72 -17.18
N PHE A 70 7.65 -16.27 -16.12
CA PHE A 70 8.30 -17.16 -15.14
C PHE A 70 7.30 -18.15 -14.52
N GLU A 71 7.74 -19.34 -14.15
CA GLU A 71 6.87 -20.33 -13.50
C GLU A 71 6.35 -19.80 -12.15
N ILE A 72 5.02 -19.90 -11.93
CA ILE A 72 4.41 -19.52 -10.67
C ILE A 72 4.85 -20.48 -9.57
N THR A 73 5.50 -19.92 -8.55
CA THR A 73 5.97 -20.69 -7.40
C THR A 73 4.83 -20.99 -6.43
N ARG A 74 5.01 -22.00 -5.58
CA ARG A 74 4.00 -22.47 -4.62
C ARG A 74 3.38 -21.34 -3.77
N ILE A 75 4.19 -20.38 -3.29
CA ILE A 75 3.67 -19.28 -2.45
C ILE A 75 2.90 -18.26 -3.30
N LEU A 76 3.26 -18.09 -4.57
CA LEU A 76 2.62 -17.16 -5.50
C LEU A 76 1.39 -17.76 -6.19
N GLN A 77 1.07 -19.05 -6.00
CA GLN A 77 -0.07 -19.72 -6.63
C GLN A 77 -1.41 -18.95 -6.52
N PRO A 78 -1.76 -18.34 -5.37
CA PRO A 78 -3.00 -17.57 -5.28
C PRO A 78 -3.06 -16.35 -6.22
N LEU A 79 -1.92 -15.91 -6.75
CA LEU A 79 -1.78 -14.77 -7.65
C LEU A 79 -1.61 -15.17 -9.13
N GLU A 80 -1.68 -16.46 -9.46
CA GLU A 80 -1.49 -16.99 -10.83
C GLU A 80 -2.35 -16.26 -11.88
N GLY A 81 -3.61 -15.97 -11.56
CA GLY A 81 -4.52 -15.23 -12.46
C GLY A 81 -4.12 -13.77 -12.74
N PHE A 82 -3.04 -13.28 -12.12
CA PHE A 82 -2.48 -11.94 -12.30
C PHE A 82 -1.02 -11.97 -12.78
N GLN A 83 -0.51 -13.12 -13.22
CA GLN A 83 0.89 -13.26 -13.67
C GLN A 83 1.27 -12.25 -14.75
N ASP A 84 0.36 -11.93 -15.67
CA ASP A 84 0.52 -10.94 -16.74
C ASP A 84 0.75 -9.51 -16.23
N ARG A 85 0.47 -9.26 -14.95
CA ARG A 85 0.60 -7.99 -14.24
C ARG A 85 1.50 -8.08 -13.02
N MET A 86 2.28 -9.16 -12.88
CA MET A 86 3.13 -9.41 -11.73
C MET A 86 4.60 -9.19 -12.07
N LEU A 87 5.31 -8.53 -11.15
CA LEU A 87 6.76 -8.46 -11.13
C LEU A 87 7.26 -9.08 -9.83
N VAL A 88 8.22 -10.00 -9.93
CA VAL A 88 8.96 -10.51 -8.77
C VAL A 88 10.35 -9.93 -8.85
N LEU A 89 10.65 -8.99 -7.95
CA LEU A 89 11.93 -8.29 -7.92
C LEU A 89 12.84 -8.95 -6.89
N SER A 90 14.07 -9.26 -7.29
CA SER A 90 15.14 -9.83 -6.45
C SER A 90 16.37 -8.91 -6.48
N GLY A 91 17.38 -9.21 -5.64
CA GLY A 91 18.65 -8.48 -5.65
C GLY A 91 18.59 -7.05 -5.07
N MET A 92 17.51 -6.69 -4.38
CA MET A 92 17.39 -5.41 -3.68
C MET A 92 18.06 -5.52 -2.30
N TYR A 93 19.21 -4.85 -2.14
CA TYR A 93 19.96 -4.84 -0.89
C TYR A 93 20.09 -3.41 -0.36
N GLY A 94 19.82 -3.25 0.94
CA GLY A 94 20.18 -2.05 1.68
C GLY A 94 21.56 -2.18 2.33
N PRO A 95 22.09 -1.10 2.94
CA PRO A 95 23.28 -1.20 3.77
C PRO A 95 23.07 -2.23 4.90
N PRO A 96 24.13 -2.82 5.47
CA PRO A 96 23.99 -3.75 6.59
C PRO A 96 23.18 -3.13 7.75
N PRO A 97 22.30 -3.89 8.43
CA PRO A 97 21.58 -3.38 9.59
C PRO A 97 22.56 -3.10 10.74
N ASN A 98 22.24 -2.10 11.56
CA ASN A 98 23.00 -1.66 12.73
C ASN A 98 22.59 -2.39 14.03
N GLY A 99 22.15 -3.64 13.92
CA GLY A 99 21.44 -4.37 14.98
C GLY A 99 19.92 -4.39 14.75
N GLY A 100 19.15 -4.78 15.76
CA GLY A 100 17.68 -4.74 15.76
C GLY A 100 17.03 -5.24 14.47
N PHE A 101 17.02 -6.56 14.25
CA PHE A 101 16.61 -7.14 12.98
C PHE A 101 15.14 -6.89 12.65
N HIS A 102 14.25 -6.94 13.64
CA HIS A 102 12.82 -6.64 13.44
C HIS A 102 12.59 -5.15 13.24
N ALA A 103 13.23 -4.33 14.08
CA ALA A 103 13.18 -2.87 14.01
C ALA A 103 13.65 -2.39 12.63
N ASN A 104 14.78 -2.90 12.14
CA ASN A 104 15.31 -2.55 10.83
C ASN A 104 14.47 -3.12 9.69
N ALA A 105 13.96 -4.36 9.77
CA ALA A 105 13.13 -4.94 8.71
C ALA A 105 11.87 -4.12 8.46
N SER A 106 11.11 -3.82 9.53
CA SER A 106 9.88 -3.05 9.45
C SER A 106 10.15 -1.59 9.04
N THR A 107 11.12 -0.93 9.66
CA THR A 107 11.42 0.48 9.37
C THR A 107 11.89 0.67 7.94
N ARG A 108 12.79 -0.19 7.44
CA ARG A 108 13.37 -0.06 6.10
C ARG A 108 12.39 -0.30 4.98
N PHE A 109 11.37 -1.13 5.22
CA PHE A 109 10.50 -1.64 4.17
C PHE A 109 9.90 -0.53 3.29
N LEU A 110 9.43 0.57 3.89
CA LEU A 110 8.89 1.72 3.15
C LEU A 110 9.71 3.00 3.26
N THR A 111 10.70 3.07 4.14
CA THR A 111 11.57 4.26 4.27
C THR A 111 12.90 4.12 3.52
N GLY A 112 13.37 2.89 3.26
CA GLY A 112 14.71 2.61 2.77
C GLY A 112 15.85 2.89 3.76
N LEU A 113 15.54 3.32 5.00
CA LEU A 113 16.51 3.76 5.99
C LEU A 113 16.51 2.85 7.22
N SER A 114 17.69 2.63 7.79
CA SER A 114 17.82 1.91 9.06
C SER A 114 17.16 2.66 10.20
N ALA A 115 16.60 1.90 11.15
CA ALA A 115 16.19 2.44 12.44
C ALA A 115 17.42 3.00 13.18
N MET A 116 17.26 4.15 13.84
CA MET A 116 18.28 4.64 14.77
C MET A 116 18.34 3.72 16.00
N PRO A 117 19.53 3.36 16.49
CA PRO A 117 19.69 2.48 17.65
C PRO A 117 19.45 3.30 18.93
N SER A 118 18.19 3.60 19.18
CA SER A 118 17.71 4.33 20.35
C SER A 118 16.35 3.80 20.80
N GLU A 119 16.17 3.67 22.11
CA GLU A 119 14.91 3.26 22.73
C GLU A 119 13.94 4.42 22.96
N TYR A 120 14.43 5.66 22.82
CA TYR A 120 13.68 6.87 23.18
C TYR A 120 13.55 7.84 22.01
N GLU A 121 14.59 7.93 21.16
CA GLU A 121 14.63 8.83 20.03
C GLU A 121 14.23 8.08 18.75
N LEU A 122 13.23 8.62 18.06
CA LEU A 122 12.73 8.06 16.81
C LEU A 122 13.33 8.80 15.63
N GLN A 123 14.06 8.08 14.79
CA GLN A 123 14.61 8.56 13.54
C GLN A 123 14.66 7.41 12.53
N ALA A 124 13.91 7.59 11.45
CA ALA A 124 13.88 6.72 10.29
C ALA A 124 13.93 7.60 9.02
N GLY A 125 12.77 7.84 8.42
CA GLY A 125 12.57 8.66 7.22
C GLY A 125 11.08 8.85 6.94
N ILE A 126 10.74 9.60 5.89
CA ILE A 126 9.35 9.62 5.39
C ILE A 126 9.15 8.37 4.54
N SER A 127 8.12 7.58 4.83
CA SER A 127 7.85 6.37 4.06
C SER A 127 7.20 6.68 2.71
N ILE A 128 7.41 5.81 1.72
CA ILE A 128 6.93 6.04 0.35
C ILE A 128 5.40 6.13 0.26
N ASP A 129 4.67 5.34 1.06
CA ASP A 129 3.22 5.43 1.16
C ASP A 129 2.77 6.82 1.63
N GLN A 130 3.51 7.46 2.53
CA GLN A 130 3.20 8.81 3.01
C GLN A 130 3.59 9.89 2.01
N LEU A 131 4.62 9.69 1.20
CA LEU A 131 4.90 10.56 0.05
C LEU A 131 3.78 10.48 -0.99
N ILE A 132 3.27 9.27 -1.25
CA ILE A 132 2.14 9.04 -2.16
C ILE A 132 0.84 9.65 -1.61
N ALA A 133 0.56 9.44 -0.31
CA ALA A 133 -0.62 9.98 0.36
C ALA A 133 -0.70 11.51 0.27
N ARG A 134 0.45 12.21 0.35
CA ARG A 134 0.50 13.67 0.16
C ARG A 134 0.09 14.10 -1.25
N SER A 135 0.38 13.27 -2.26
CA SER A 135 0.05 13.57 -3.65
C SER A 135 -1.37 13.13 -4.04
N LEU A 136 -1.85 11.99 -3.54
CA LEU A 136 -3.10 11.37 -3.98
C LEU A 136 -4.25 11.50 -2.96
N GLY A 137 -3.96 11.84 -1.71
CA GLY A 137 -4.95 11.87 -0.62
C GLY A 137 -6.00 12.97 -0.73
N GLN A 138 -5.94 13.83 -1.76
CA GLN A 138 -6.97 14.84 -2.04
C GLN A 138 -8.22 14.24 -2.73
N GLU A 139 -8.11 13.01 -3.25
CA GLU A 139 -9.20 12.35 -3.99
C GLU A 139 -10.01 11.37 -3.12
N THR A 140 -9.58 11.12 -1.89
CA THR A 140 -10.17 10.13 -0.97
C THR A 140 -10.44 10.74 0.41
N GLN A 141 -11.39 10.18 1.17
CA GLN A 141 -11.73 10.67 2.50
C GLN A 141 -10.58 10.48 3.50
N LEU A 142 -9.82 9.40 3.35
CA LEU A 142 -8.58 9.14 4.09
C LEU A 142 -7.42 9.22 3.11
N ALA A 143 -6.37 9.95 3.47
CA ALA A 143 -5.16 10.05 2.64
C ALA A 143 -4.32 8.76 2.69
N SER A 144 -4.36 8.06 3.81
CA SER A 144 -3.74 6.76 4.04
C SER A 144 -4.56 5.96 5.07
N LEU A 145 -4.41 4.64 5.06
CA LEU A 145 -5.02 3.72 6.02
C LEU A 145 -4.01 2.62 6.33
N GLU A 146 -3.56 2.60 7.58
CA GLU A 146 -2.56 1.70 8.12
C GLU A 146 -3.25 0.59 8.94
N VAL A 147 -3.08 -0.67 8.53
CA VAL A 147 -3.76 -1.83 9.15
C VAL A 147 -2.75 -2.93 9.42
N ALA A 148 -2.84 -3.56 10.59
CA ALA A 148 -2.06 -4.72 10.97
C ALA A 148 -2.96 -5.93 11.30
N LEU A 149 -2.39 -7.12 11.20
CA LEU A 149 -3.06 -8.36 11.63
C LEU A 149 -2.92 -8.59 13.13
N ASP A 150 -1.79 -8.15 13.69
CA ASP A 150 -1.45 -8.32 15.10
C ASP A 150 -1.65 -7.01 15.85
N GLY A 151 -2.17 -7.10 17.07
CA GLY A 151 -2.23 -5.98 18.00
C GLY A 151 -0.83 -5.51 18.43
N ARG A 152 -0.76 -4.36 19.11
CA ARG A 152 0.50 -3.82 19.66
C ARG A 152 0.93 -4.50 20.96
N ASP A 153 0.63 -5.79 21.09
CA ASP A 153 0.70 -6.54 22.35
C ASP A 153 2.13 -6.86 22.79
N VAL A 154 3.13 -6.53 21.95
CA VAL A 154 4.56 -6.77 22.17
C VAL A 154 5.30 -5.58 22.80
N SER A 155 4.60 -4.65 23.47
CA SER A 155 5.26 -3.57 24.20
C SER A 155 6.27 -4.13 25.21
N GLY A 156 7.56 -3.84 25.01
CA GLY A 156 8.67 -4.36 25.83
C GLY A 156 9.34 -5.64 25.32
N SER A 157 8.85 -6.28 24.25
CA SER A 157 9.50 -7.43 23.59
C SER A 157 10.23 -7.06 22.29
N CYS A 158 10.50 -5.77 22.10
CA CYS A 158 11.14 -5.21 20.91
C CYS A 158 12.64 -5.48 20.93
N ASP A 159 13.32 -5.27 19.80
CA ASP A 159 14.77 -5.47 19.74
C ASP A 159 15.48 -4.58 20.77
N VAL A 160 16.36 -5.18 21.57
CA VAL A 160 17.14 -4.45 22.60
C VAL A 160 17.92 -3.30 21.96
N GLY A 161 17.82 -2.10 22.53
CA GLY A 161 18.44 -0.89 21.99
C GLY A 161 17.60 -0.16 20.93
N PHE A 162 16.37 -0.61 20.66
CA PHE A 162 15.47 0.01 19.67
C PHE A 162 14.07 0.24 20.25
N ALA A 163 13.51 1.41 19.97
CA ALA A 163 12.14 1.73 20.35
C ALA A 163 11.13 0.79 19.66
N CYS A 164 10.11 0.36 20.38
CA CYS A 164 9.06 -0.51 19.84
C CYS A 164 8.32 0.04 18.62
N ALA A 165 8.30 1.36 18.46
CA ALA A 165 7.73 2.02 17.28
C ALA A 165 8.36 1.51 15.97
N TYR A 166 9.64 1.13 15.97
CA TYR A 166 10.33 0.62 14.78
C TYR A 166 9.82 -0.75 14.32
N SER A 167 9.22 -1.54 15.22
CA SER A 167 8.65 -2.85 14.89
C SER A 167 7.13 -2.79 14.70
N ASN A 168 6.46 -1.86 15.38
CA ASN A 168 4.99 -1.75 15.42
C ASN A 168 4.40 -1.06 14.18
N THR A 169 5.22 -0.47 13.31
CA THR A 169 4.75 0.15 12.08
C THR A 169 5.79 0.07 10.97
N ILE A 170 5.30 0.07 9.72
CA ILE A 170 6.11 0.28 8.51
C ILE A 170 5.89 1.67 7.91
N SER A 171 4.96 2.47 8.46
CA SER A 171 4.54 3.76 7.89
C SER A 171 4.99 4.93 8.77
N TRP A 172 5.60 5.93 8.14
CA TRP A 172 6.26 7.06 8.79
C TRP A 172 5.89 8.38 8.10
N ARG A 173 5.06 9.19 8.77
CA ARG A 173 4.57 10.47 8.24
C ARG A 173 5.69 11.49 8.09
N THR A 174 6.61 11.51 9.04
CA THR A 174 7.81 12.35 9.08
C THR A 174 9.01 11.48 9.50
N PRO A 175 10.25 11.97 9.40
CA PRO A 175 11.42 11.20 9.86
C PRO A 175 11.35 10.72 11.31
N THR A 176 10.54 11.36 12.16
CA THR A 176 10.43 11.06 13.59
C THR A 176 9.00 10.72 14.03
N THR A 177 8.04 10.66 13.11
CA THR A 177 6.62 10.45 13.42
C THR A 177 6.10 9.16 12.77
N PRO A 178 6.11 8.03 13.49
CA PRO A 178 5.47 6.79 13.03
C PRO A 178 3.95 6.95 12.98
N LEU A 179 3.30 6.22 12.08
CA LEU A 179 1.84 6.12 12.07
C LEU A 179 1.35 4.87 12.80
N PRO A 180 0.26 5.01 13.58
CA PRO A 180 -0.41 3.88 14.19
C PRO A 180 -0.92 2.92 13.11
N MET A 181 -0.72 1.62 13.31
CA MET A 181 -1.45 0.56 12.59
C MET A 181 -2.69 0.19 13.41
N GLU A 182 -3.85 0.13 12.75
CA GLU A 182 -5.13 -0.31 13.32
C GLU A 182 -5.36 -1.82 13.19
#